data_AF-A0A378L4H2-F1
#
_entry.id   AF-A0A378L4H2-F1
#
_cell.length_a   1.000
_cell.length_b   1.000
_cell.length_c   1.000
_cell.angle_alpha   90.00
_cell.angle_beta   90.00
_cell.angle_gamma   90.00
#
_symmetry.space_group_name_H-M   'P 1'
#
loop_
_entity.id
_entity.type
_entity.pdbx_description
1 polymer ?
#
loop_
_entity_poly.entity_id
_entity_poly.type
_entity_poly.pdbx_seq_one_letter_code
_entity_poly.pdbx_strand_id
1 'polypeptide(L)' 'MQRQKEFFNLLFDIITKEYEFTEKEEARNFFVKLTGLLKNLNYSPLNSDSYTSYYNNIIKLTKL' A
#
# COMPACT_ATOMS: atom_id res chain seq x y z
N MET A 1 9.51 17.58 1.08
CA MET A 1 9.71 16.71 -0.10
C MET A 1 9.94 15.24 0.25
N GLN A 2 10.61 14.91 1.36
CA GLN A 2 10.91 13.52 1.76
C GLN A 2 9.70 12.57 1.76
N ARG A 3 8.60 12.94 2.44
CA ARG A 3 7.35 12.15 2.49
C ARG A 3 6.79 11.77 1.12
N GLN A 4 6.81 12.72 0.17
CA GLN A 4 6.28 12.46 -1.17
C GLN A 4 7.16 11.48 -1.94
N LYS A 5 8.48 11.56 -1.76
CA LYS A 5 9.44 10.63 -2.34
C LYS A 5 9.27 9.22 -1.77
N GLU A 6 9.12 9.10 -0.45
CA GLU A 6 8.89 7.81 0.23
C GLU A 6 7.58 7.15 -0.23
N PHE A 7 6.50 7.93 -0.30
CA PHE A 7 5.22 7.42 -0.79
C PHE A 7 5.31 7.00 -2.27
N PHE A 8 6.00 7.78 -3.11
CA PHE A 8 6.19 7.45 -4.51
C PHE A 8 7.05 6.19 -4.72
N ASN A 9 8.11 6.02 -3.94
CA ASN A 9 8.94 4.81 -3.97
C ASN A 9 8.10 3.58 -3.59
N LEU A 10 7.29 3.68 -2.53
CA LEU A 10 6.38 2.60 -2.15
C LEU A 10 5.40 2.25 -3.28
N LEU A 11 4.80 3.26 -3.92
CA LEU A 11 3.93 3.04 -5.08
C LEU A 11 4.68 2.35 -6.23
N PHE A 12 5.91 2.77 -6.50
CA PHE A 12 6.75 2.18 -7.53
C PHE A 12 7.00 0.69 -7.25
N ASP A 13 7.46 0.35 -6.05
CA ASP A 13 7.72 -1.03 -5.65
C ASP A 13 6.45 -1.92 -5.76
N ILE A 14 5.29 -1.35 -5.43
CA ILE A 14 3.99 -2.03 -5.56
C ILE A 14 3.64 -2.27 -7.04
N ILE A 15 3.72 -1.27 -7.91
CA ILE A 15 3.27 -1.42 -9.31
C ILE A 15 4.24 -2.24 -10.17
N THR A 16 5.52 -2.29 -9.81
CA THR A 16 6.52 -3.09 -10.53
C THR A 16 6.63 -4.53 -10.02
N LYS A 17 5.95 -4.84 -8.91
CA LYS A 17 5.90 -6.20 -8.37
C LYS A 17 4.98 -7.08 -9.23
N GLU A 18 5.44 -8.30 -9.52
CA GLU A 18 4.59 -9.33 -10.10
C GLU A 18 3.62 -9.90 -9.06
N TYR A 19 2.35 -10.01 -9.44
CA TYR A 19 1.30 -10.59 -8.61
C TYR A 19 0.67 -11.77 -9.33
N GLU A 20 0.59 -12.89 -8.63
CA GLU A 20 -0.15 -14.07 -9.06
C GLU A 20 -1.46 -14.15 -8.27
N PHE A 21 -2.57 -14.29 -8.98
CA PHE A 21 -3.90 -14.51 -8.42
C PHE A 21 -4.53 -15.70 -9.12
N THR A 22 -5.22 -16.55 -8.38
CA THR A 22 -5.85 -17.75 -8.95
C THR A 22 -7.18 -17.38 -9.62
N GLU A 23 -7.87 -16.41 -9.05
CA GLU A 23 -9.21 -15.99 -9.49
C GLU A 23 -9.30 -14.48 -9.64
N LYS A 24 -10.13 -14.02 -10.57
CA LYS A 24 -10.35 -12.59 -10.81
C LYS A 24 -10.85 -11.85 -9.56
N GLU A 25 -11.70 -12.50 -8.76
CA GLU A 25 -12.25 -11.89 -7.54
C GLU A 25 -11.16 -11.70 -6.47
N GLU A 26 -10.15 -12.56 -6.43
CA GLU A 26 -8.99 -12.42 -5.54
C GLU A 26 -8.20 -11.14 -5.87
N ALA A 27 -7.88 -10.94 -7.15
CA ALA A 27 -7.20 -9.74 -7.62
C ALA A 27 -8.00 -8.48 -7.30
N ARG A 28 -9.31 -8.49 -7.55
CA ARG A 28 -10.20 -7.36 -7.25
C ARG A 28 -10.17 -7.02 -5.77
N ASN A 29 -10.39 -8.00 -4.89
CA ASN A 29 -10.40 -7.79 -3.45
C ASN A 29 -9.06 -7.28 -2.93
N PHE A 30 -7.96 -7.82 -3.47
CA PHE A 30 -6.61 -7.38 -3.17
C PHE A 30 -6.41 -5.90 -3.49
N PHE A 31 -6.65 -5.48 -4.73
CA PHE A 31 -6.37 -4.11 -5.17
C PHE A 31 -7.34 -3.07 -4.59
N VAL A 32 -8.60 -3.44 -4.32
CA VAL A 32 -9.55 -2.59 -3.60
C VAL A 32 -9.04 -2.30 -2.18
N LYS A 33 -8.60 -3.34 -1.46
CA LYS A 33 -8.05 -3.19 -0.11
C LYS A 33 -6.77 -2.36 -0.13
N LEU A 34 -5.86 -2.63 -1.05
CA LEU A 34 -4.60 -1.91 -1.20
C LEU A 34 -4.83 -0.42 -1.47
N THR A 35 -5.74 -0.08 -2.39
CA THR A 35 -6.07 1.31 -2.72
C THR A 35 -6.63 2.06 -1.51
N GLY A 36 -7.47 1.40 -0.71
CA GLY A 36 -7.96 1.97 0.55
C GLY A 36 -6.86 2.26 1.56
N LEU A 37 -5.94 1.31 1.75
CA LEU A 37 -4.80 1.47 2.66
C LEU A 37 -3.87 2.61 2.22
N LEU A 38 -3.56 2.70 0.92
CA LEU A 38 -2.70 3.76 0.37
C LEU A 38 -3.32 5.16 0.54
N LYS A 39 -4.63 5.29 0.34
CA LYS A 39 -5.36 6.55 0.60
C LYS A 39 -5.27 6.92 2.09
N ASN A 40 -5.55 5.97 2.98
CA ASN A 40 -5.51 6.22 4.41
C ASN A 40 -4.10 6.58 4.90
N LEU A 41 -3.07 5.93 4.39
CA LEU A 41 -1.66 6.29 4.64
C LEU A 41 -1.39 7.74 4.20
N ASN A 42 -1.82 8.12 2.99
CA ASN A 42 -1.61 9.45 2.45
C ASN A 42 -2.35 10.56 3.21
N TYR A 43 -3.48 10.26 3.86
CA TYR A 43 -4.20 11.22 4.70
C TYR A 43 -3.78 11.19 6.19
N SER A 44 -2.99 10.20 6.60
CA SER A 44 -2.53 10.09 7.99
C SER A 44 -1.40 11.08 8.30
N PRO A 45 -1.39 11.66 9.52
CA PRO A 45 -0.27 12.47 9.99
C PRO A 45 1.03 11.68 9.99
N LEU A 46 2.13 12.29 9.54
CA LEU A 46 3.44 11.63 9.53
C LEU A 46 3.85 11.23 10.95
N ASN A 47 4.45 10.04 11.11
CA ASN A 47 4.89 9.47 12.40
C ASN A 47 3.77 9.22 13.43
N SER A 48 2.50 9.26 13.02
CA SER A 48 1.40 8.82 13.87
C SER A 48 1.30 7.29 13.92
N ASP A 49 0.70 6.77 14.98
CA ASP A 49 0.40 5.33 15.10
C ASP A 49 -0.45 4.82 13.93
N SER A 50 -1.37 5.65 13.42
CA SER A 50 -2.19 5.32 12.26
C SER A 50 -1.35 5.22 10.98
N TYR A 51 -0.42 6.16 10.75
CA TYR A 51 0.51 6.08 9.61
C TYR A 51 1.33 4.78 9.66
N THR A 52 1.95 4.49 10.80
CA THR A 52 2.74 3.26 11.00
C THR A 52 1.89 2.01 10.79
N SER A 53 0.66 1.99 11.29
CA SER A 53 -0.27 0.89 11.11
C SER A 53 -0.65 0.68 9.64
N TYR A 54 -1.02 1.73 8.91
CA TYR A 54 -1.35 1.62 7.49
C TYR A 54 -0.15 1.17 6.66
N TYR A 55 1.05 1.68 6.95
CA TYR A 55 2.28 1.27 6.28
C TYR A 55 2.53 -0.24 6.47
N ASN A 56 2.49 -0.72 7.71
CA ASN A 56 2.69 -2.14 8.01
C ASN A 56 1.64 -3.04 7.37
N ASN A 57 0.38 -2.58 7.31
CA ASN A 57 -0.68 -3.32 6.62
C ASN A 57 -0.46 -3.39 5.10
N ILE A 58 0.08 -2.33 4.49
CA ILE A 58 0.44 -2.34 3.07
C ILE A 58 1.55 -3.36 2.84
N ILE A 59 2.67 -3.26 3.57
CA ILE A 59 3.81 -4.17 3.45
C ILE A 59 3.37 -5.63 3.62
N LYS A 60 2.56 -5.92 4.65
CA LYS A 60 2.01 -7.26 4.87
C LYS A 60 1.11 -7.74 3.72
N LEU A 61 0.24 -6.87 3.21
CA LEU A 61 -0.66 -7.21 2.11
C LEU A 61 0.15 -7.47 0.83
N THR A 62 1.08 -6.59 0.49
CA THR A 62 1.85 -6.63 -0.76
C THR A 62 3.02 -7.60 -0.69
N LYS A 63 3.37 -8.13 0.49
CA LYS A 63 4.56 -8.96 0.74
C LYS A 63 5.84 -8.28 0.24
N LEU A 64 5.97 -6.98 0.52
CA LEU A 64 7.21 -6.23 0.31
C LEU A 64 8.13 -6.34 1.53
#